data_AF-A0A3S1C2S5-F1
#
_entry.id   AF-A0A3S1C2S5-F1
#
_cell.length_a   1.000
_cell.length_b   1.000
_cell.length_c   1.000
_cell.angle_alpha   90.00
_cell.angle_beta   90.00
_cell.angle_gamma   90.00
#
_symmetry.space_group_name_H-M   'P 1'
#
loop_
_entity.id
_entity.type
_entity.pdbx_description
1 polymer ?
#
loop_
_entity_poly.entity_id
_entity_poly.type
_entity_poly.pdbx_seq_one_letter_code
_entity_poly.pdbx_strand_id
1 'polypeptide(L)'
;MSTRKKPFRGCQTGVQSATMPHISHNVQQSQPALFYGVLYGYAYALVWLCASAGSSGCPTDKIDFSAHVGVPTGGACVTKPGGAATCGTLCSAHSLCKLCFAMNCSASGQCTCAFCSQLLDVDFSQAGSQFYLNTKVIGQNTKVVPLPGGLIVGQPLLISFTLHDTRVSLYFQTSAGDIPLLVEFRFTDNTVVFNTLNSGSWGAEDLSTAPFFYQIGMQVSLLCLVHPSHYDVYINRLFIKQYAHIVPPSQATEAKLDADTSTIVLFRR
;
A
#
# COMPACT_ATOMS: atom_id res chain seq x y z
N MET A 1 -17.37 36.09 -52.35
CA MET A 1 -17.25 37.14 -51.32
C MET A 1 -16.31 36.61 -50.23
N SER A 2 -14.99 36.76 -50.36
CA SER A 2 -14.17 37.91 -49.92
C SER A 2 -14.46 38.39 -48.50
N THR A 3 -13.56 38.06 -47.56
CA THR A 3 -12.98 39.04 -46.62
C THR A 3 -11.60 38.57 -46.15
N ARG A 4 -10.60 39.40 -46.45
CA ARG A 4 -9.20 39.37 -45.95
C ARG A 4 -9.13 39.74 -44.47
N LYS A 5 -8.09 39.28 -43.76
CA LYS A 5 -7.26 40.14 -42.88
C LYS A 5 -5.82 39.58 -42.76
N LYS A 6 -4.88 40.52 -42.76
CA LYS A 6 -3.41 40.40 -42.87
C LYS A 6 -2.72 40.30 -41.49
N PRO A 7 -1.40 40.02 -41.43
CA PRO A 7 -0.68 39.49 -40.26
C PRO A 7 -0.05 40.58 -39.37
N PHE A 8 0.38 40.18 -38.17
CA PHE A 8 1.24 40.99 -37.31
C PHE A 8 2.61 40.32 -37.05
N ARG A 9 3.66 41.10 -37.32
CA ARG A 9 5.06 40.99 -36.88
C ARG A 9 5.10 41.10 -35.34
N GLY A 10 6.08 40.66 -34.55
CA GLY A 10 7.45 40.18 -34.73
C GLY A 10 8.18 40.50 -33.41
N CYS A 11 9.14 39.67 -32.99
CA CYS A 11 10.19 40.12 -32.06
C CYS A 11 11.44 39.27 -32.29
N GLN A 12 12.57 39.96 -32.43
CA GLN A 12 13.85 39.44 -32.90
C GLN A 12 14.71 38.84 -31.78
N THR A 13 15.60 37.97 -32.23
CA THR A 13 16.76 37.36 -31.59
C THR A 13 17.82 38.36 -31.12
N GLY A 14 18.48 38.07 -30.00
CA GLY A 14 19.74 38.69 -29.59
C GLY A 14 20.67 37.66 -28.97
N VAL A 15 21.70 37.25 -29.72
CA VAL A 15 22.82 36.41 -29.30
C VAL A 15 23.95 37.33 -28.83
N GLN A 16 24.52 37.10 -27.64
CA GLN A 16 25.89 37.52 -27.33
C GLN A 16 26.60 36.44 -26.50
N SER A 17 27.77 36.06 -26.99
CA SER A 17 28.71 35.08 -26.44
C SER A 17 29.81 35.84 -25.68
N ALA A 18 30.18 35.39 -24.49
CA ALA A 18 31.41 35.81 -23.82
C ALA A 18 31.97 34.70 -22.93
N THR A 19 33.27 34.49 -23.06
CA THR A 19 34.12 33.37 -22.65
C THR A 19 34.60 33.46 -21.19
N MET A 20 35.05 32.32 -20.63
CA MET A 20 35.55 32.09 -19.25
C MET A 20 36.81 32.90 -18.86
N PRO A 21 37.18 32.90 -17.56
CA PRO A 21 38.30 32.01 -17.18
C PRO A 21 38.13 31.25 -15.84
N HIS A 22 38.78 30.09 -15.79
CA HIS A 22 39.05 29.22 -14.64
C HIS A 22 40.17 29.80 -13.75
N ILE A 23 40.03 29.77 -12.42
CA ILE A 23 41.15 29.75 -11.45
C ILE A 23 40.80 28.80 -10.29
N SER A 24 41.83 28.10 -9.80
CA SER A 24 41.84 26.86 -9.02
C SER A 24 42.38 27.04 -7.58
N HIS A 25 42.22 25.96 -6.78
CA HIS A 25 42.93 25.57 -5.53
C HIS A 25 42.57 26.17 -4.15
N ASN A 26 41.80 25.39 -3.38
CA ASN A 26 42.19 24.63 -2.15
C ASN A 26 43.10 25.30 -1.09
N VAL A 27 42.58 25.52 0.15
CA VAL A 27 43.40 25.58 1.40
C VAL A 27 42.60 25.03 2.59
N GLN A 28 43.35 24.29 3.42
CA GLN A 28 43.08 23.46 4.60
C GLN A 28 42.30 24.03 5.79
N GLN A 29 41.57 23.11 6.44
CA GLN A 29 41.50 22.79 7.88
C GLN A 29 41.95 23.85 8.90
N SER A 30 41.05 24.18 9.83
CA SER A 30 41.41 24.40 11.25
C SER A 30 40.20 24.15 12.18
N GLN A 31 40.37 23.18 13.09
CA GLN A 31 39.74 23.15 14.42
C GLN A 31 40.66 23.95 15.39
N PRO A 32 40.25 24.43 16.60
CA PRO A 32 39.60 23.63 17.66
C PRO A 32 38.66 24.38 18.64
N ALA A 33 38.00 23.65 19.55
CA ALA A 33 37.97 23.93 21.00
C ALA A 33 37.06 22.94 21.75
N LEU A 34 37.65 22.24 22.71
CA LEU A 34 37.00 21.44 23.74
C LEU A 34 36.53 22.36 24.88
N PHE A 35 35.30 22.17 25.38
CA PHE A 35 34.90 22.63 26.71
C PHE A 35 34.27 21.48 27.48
N TYR A 36 34.89 21.12 28.60
CA TYR A 36 34.32 20.28 29.66
C TYR A 36 33.41 21.15 30.55
N GLY A 37 32.22 20.66 30.88
CA GLY A 37 31.28 21.31 31.81
C GLY A 37 30.26 20.31 32.34
N VAL A 38 30.18 20.22 33.66
CA VAL A 38 29.59 19.14 34.47
C VAL A 38 28.05 19.14 34.49
N LEU A 39 27.51 17.92 34.50
CA LEU A 39 26.16 17.45 34.85
C LEU A 39 25.34 18.33 35.83
N TYR A 40 24.11 18.67 35.45
CA TYR A 40 22.92 18.56 36.30
C TYR A 40 21.69 18.29 35.41
N GLY A 41 21.06 17.14 35.62
CA GLY A 41 19.99 16.62 34.77
C GLY A 41 18.63 17.22 35.08
N TYR A 42 17.88 17.46 34.00
CA TYR A 42 16.44 17.26 33.94
C TYR A 42 16.12 16.66 32.56
N ALA A 43 15.34 15.58 32.58
CA ALA A 43 15.06 14.71 31.44
C ALA A 43 14.26 15.43 30.34
N TYR A 44 14.96 15.86 29.29
CA TYR A 44 14.38 16.19 27.99
C TYR A 44 15.29 15.61 26.89
N ALA A 45 15.12 14.32 26.60
CA ALA A 45 15.72 13.60 25.48
C ALA A 45 14.89 12.30 25.34
N LEU A 46 14.29 11.92 24.22
CA LEU A 46 14.73 11.94 22.83
C LEU A 46 13.49 12.01 21.91
N VAL A 47 13.25 13.16 21.32
CA VAL A 47 12.54 13.26 20.05
C VAL A 47 13.41 14.18 19.22
N TRP A 48 14.25 13.61 18.36
CA TRP A 48 14.75 14.18 17.10
C TRP A 48 15.84 13.25 16.56
N LEU A 49 15.88 13.15 15.22
CA LEU A 49 16.84 12.42 14.37
C LEU A 49 16.47 10.98 13.99
N CYS A 50 15.44 10.85 13.14
CA CYS A 50 15.44 9.84 12.06
C CYS A 50 15.14 10.50 10.70
N ALA A 51 15.65 11.73 10.50
CA ALA A 51 15.47 12.50 9.27
C ALA A 51 16.81 13.06 8.78
N SER A 52 17.84 12.22 8.67
CA SER A 52 19.02 12.52 7.87
C SER A 52 19.88 11.27 7.71
N ALA A 53 20.00 10.81 6.47
CA ALA A 53 21.13 10.07 5.90
C ALA A 53 21.84 9.02 6.79
N GLY A 54 21.60 7.74 6.48
CA GLY A 54 22.56 6.64 6.63
C GLY A 54 23.28 6.48 7.97
N SER A 55 22.69 5.70 8.89
CA SER A 55 23.45 4.75 9.73
C SER A 55 22.50 3.89 10.58
N SER A 56 22.63 2.57 10.38
CA SER A 56 22.41 1.46 11.31
C SER A 56 21.53 1.72 12.57
N GLY A 57 20.26 1.34 12.52
CA GLY A 57 19.47 1.24 13.75
C GLY A 57 17.95 1.11 13.59
N CYS A 58 17.38 1.57 12.47
CA CYS A 58 16.02 1.16 12.09
C CYS A 58 16.11 -0.13 11.28
N PRO A 59 15.39 -1.20 11.63
CA PRO A 59 15.21 -2.33 10.74
C PRO A 59 14.55 -1.83 9.45
N THR A 60 15.36 -1.62 8.40
CA THR A 60 14.92 -1.14 7.08
C THR A 60 14.12 -2.20 6.32
N ASP A 61 13.88 -3.36 6.93
CA ASP A 61 13.02 -4.45 6.47
C ASP A 61 11.54 -4.27 6.88
N LYS A 62 11.19 -3.23 7.65
CA LYS A 62 9.86 -3.15 8.29
C LYS A 62 9.03 -1.91 8.04
N ILE A 63 9.40 -1.02 7.12
CA ILE A 63 8.49 0.06 6.76
C ILE A 63 8.58 0.40 5.29
N ASP A 64 7.68 -0.22 4.55
CA ASP A 64 7.45 0.12 3.16
C ASP A 64 6.19 0.98 3.12
N PHE A 65 6.42 2.29 3.02
CA PHE A 65 5.40 3.33 3.06
C PHE A 65 4.84 3.53 1.66
N SER A 66 3.74 2.86 1.34
CA SER A 66 2.98 3.15 0.13
C SER A 66 1.81 4.05 0.49
N ALA A 67 1.80 5.27 -0.05
CA ALA A 67 0.68 6.19 0.09
C ALA A 67 -0.53 5.60 -0.64
N HIS A 68 -1.60 5.32 0.09
CA HIS A 68 -2.89 4.98 -0.51
C HIS A 68 -3.96 6.01 -0.14
N VAL A 69 -5.07 5.94 -0.86
CA VAL A 69 -6.26 6.75 -0.61
C VAL A 69 -7.19 5.92 0.27
N GLY A 70 -7.69 6.48 1.37
CA GLY A 70 -8.90 5.98 2.01
C GLY A 70 -8.95 6.12 3.53
N VAL A 71 -10.12 6.50 4.06
CA VAL A 71 -10.35 6.72 5.50
C VAL A 71 -10.83 5.42 6.13
N PRO A 72 -10.25 4.99 7.27
CA PRO A 72 -10.83 3.88 8.02
C PRO A 72 -12.20 4.24 8.58
N THR A 73 -13.18 3.38 8.32
CA THR A 73 -14.52 3.42 8.88
C THR A 73 -14.68 2.21 9.80
N GLY A 74 -14.99 2.42 11.09
CA GLY A 74 -15.15 1.31 12.06
C GLY A 74 -14.40 1.47 13.39
N GLY A 75 -14.73 0.60 14.35
CA GLY A 75 -14.27 0.67 15.73
C GLY A 75 -12.81 0.23 15.93
N ALA A 76 -12.16 0.78 16.96
CA ALA A 76 -10.76 0.57 17.39
C ALA A 76 -9.68 1.47 16.73
N CYS A 77 -10.08 2.59 16.12
CA CYS A 77 -9.15 3.63 15.72
C CYS A 77 -8.89 4.63 16.87
N VAL A 78 -7.63 4.96 17.13
CA VAL A 78 -7.23 6.01 18.08
C VAL A 78 -6.55 7.15 17.33
N THR A 79 -6.83 8.40 17.72
CA THR A 79 -6.19 9.56 17.11
C THR A 79 -5.05 10.09 17.98
N LYS A 80 -3.94 10.50 17.36
CA LYS A 80 -2.88 11.27 18.03
C LYS A 80 -2.45 12.46 17.18
N PRO A 81 -2.09 13.59 17.80
CA PRO A 81 -1.41 14.68 17.10
C PRO A 81 0.01 14.24 16.72
N GLY A 82 0.46 14.60 15.52
CA GLY A 82 1.79 14.29 15.02
C GLY A 82 1.95 14.59 13.53
N GLY A 83 3.17 14.81 13.05
CA GLY A 83 3.43 14.90 11.61
C GLY A 83 3.32 13.53 10.93
N ALA A 84 3.07 13.50 9.61
CA ALA A 84 2.89 12.24 8.85
C ALA A 84 4.01 11.21 9.10
N ALA A 85 5.27 11.66 9.15
CA ALA A 85 6.41 10.79 9.46
C ALA A 85 6.33 10.19 10.87
N THR A 86 6.02 11.01 11.88
CA THR A 86 5.83 10.53 13.27
C THR A 86 4.71 9.50 13.36
N CYS A 87 3.64 9.71 12.61
CA CYS A 87 2.52 8.78 12.60
C CYS A 87 2.88 7.45 11.96
N GLY A 88 3.58 7.48 10.82
CA GLY A 88 4.17 6.28 10.23
C GLY A 88 5.03 5.50 11.23
N THR A 89 5.99 6.18 11.87
CA THR A 89 6.89 5.56 12.86
C THR A 89 6.15 4.96 14.05
N LEU A 90 5.16 5.67 14.60
CA LEU A 90 4.35 5.16 15.73
C LEU A 90 3.56 3.92 15.36
N CYS A 91 3.00 3.87 14.15
CA CYS A 91 2.30 2.68 13.66
C CYS A 91 3.26 1.50 13.47
N SER A 92 4.44 1.73 12.87
CA SER A 92 5.44 0.69 12.68
C SER A 92 6.01 0.14 13.99
N ALA A 93 6.17 0.99 15.00
CA ALA A 93 6.61 0.58 16.33
C ALA A 93 5.55 -0.26 17.06
N HIS A 94 4.27 -0.11 16.71
CA HIS A 94 3.18 -0.85 17.32
C HIS A 94 2.80 -2.06 16.47
N SER A 95 3.23 -3.26 16.87
CA SER A 95 3.03 -4.50 16.11
C SER A 95 1.56 -4.83 15.77
N LEU A 96 0.61 -4.32 16.56
CA LEU A 96 -0.83 -4.47 16.32
C LEU A 96 -1.42 -3.40 15.39
N CYS A 97 -0.70 -2.31 15.09
CA CYS A 97 -1.20 -1.32 14.14
C CYS A 97 -1.39 -1.99 12.78
N LYS A 98 -2.57 -1.86 12.19
CA LYS A 98 -2.87 -2.30 10.83
C LYS A 98 -2.80 -1.14 9.85
N LEU A 99 -3.17 0.04 10.33
CA LEU A 99 -3.33 1.22 9.51
C LEU A 99 -2.99 2.48 10.31
N CYS A 100 -2.24 3.39 9.67
CA CYS A 100 -2.12 4.79 10.03
C CYS A 100 -2.67 5.70 8.93
N PHE A 101 -3.40 6.74 9.30
CA PHE A 101 -3.97 7.72 8.37
C PHE A 101 -3.65 9.14 8.82
N ALA A 102 -3.10 9.99 7.95
CA ALA A 102 -2.80 11.39 8.25
C ALA A 102 -3.81 12.34 7.59
N MET A 103 -4.49 13.17 8.41
CA MET A 103 -5.47 14.18 7.98
C MET A 103 -5.01 15.60 8.28
N ASN A 104 -5.43 16.53 7.41
CA ASN A 104 -5.47 17.98 7.67
C ASN A 104 -4.18 18.56 8.23
N CYS A 105 -3.05 18.23 7.59
CA CYS A 105 -1.76 18.77 7.97
C CYS A 105 -1.74 20.29 7.81
N SER A 106 -1.33 21.00 8.85
CA SER A 106 -1.04 22.44 8.75
C SER A 106 0.13 22.70 7.80
N ALA A 107 0.30 23.95 7.36
CA ALA A 107 1.48 24.38 6.60
C ALA A 107 2.81 24.16 7.36
N SER A 108 2.76 23.98 8.68
CA SER A 108 3.90 23.66 9.56
C SER A 108 4.13 22.15 9.75
N GLY A 109 3.38 21.29 9.07
CA GLY A 109 3.56 19.82 9.10
C GLY A 109 2.95 19.12 10.32
N GLN A 110 2.10 19.79 11.09
CA GLN A 110 1.35 19.15 12.18
C GLN A 110 0.06 18.57 11.63
N CYS A 111 -0.11 17.25 11.76
CA CYS A 111 -1.30 16.53 11.32
C CYS A 111 -2.00 15.90 12.54
N THR A 112 -3.25 15.49 12.33
CA THR A 112 -3.88 14.51 13.23
C THR A 112 -3.86 13.17 12.53
N CYS A 113 -3.42 12.14 13.25
CA CYS A 113 -3.31 10.81 12.69
C CYS A 113 -4.19 9.83 13.43
N ALA A 114 -4.85 8.94 12.67
CA ALA A 114 -5.65 7.85 13.21
C ALA A 114 -4.89 6.52 13.05
N PHE A 115 -4.90 5.69 14.09
CA PHE A 115 -4.28 4.36 14.13
C PHE A 115 -5.34 3.32 14.43
N CYS A 116 -5.48 2.31 13.59
CA CYS A 116 -6.47 1.26 13.78
C CYS A 116 -5.78 -0.08 14.02
N SER A 117 -6.13 -0.76 15.12
CA SER A 117 -5.60 -2.11 15.45
C SER A 117 -6.32 -3.23 14.69
N GLN A 118 -7.48 -2.92 14.13
CA GLN A 118 -8.24 -3.77 13.22
C GLN A 118 -8.68 -2.91 12.04
N LEU A 119 -8.63 -3.48 10.84
CA LEU A 119 -9.14 -2.82 9.64
C LEU A 119 -10.45 -3.48 9.23
N LEU A 120 -11.55 -2.78 9.48
CA LEU A 120 -12.91 -3.28 9.22
C LEU A 120 -13.60 -2.59 8.05
N ASP A 121 -13.03 -1.51 7.50
CA ASP A 121 -13.51 -0.89 6.26
C ASP A 121 -12.45 0.11 5.79
N VAL A 122 -12.41 0.36 4.48
CA VAL A 122 -11.57 1.37 3.83
C VAL A 122 -12.40 2.11 2.79
N ASP A 123 -12.69 3.38 3.06
CA ASP A 123 -13.38 4.24 2.11
C ASP A 123 -12.38 4.84 1.10
N PHE A 124 -12.23 4.20 -0.07
CA PHE A 124 -11.38 4.68 -1.17
C PHE A 124 -11.92 5.92 -1.91
N SER A 125 -13.12 6.41 -1.59
CA SER A 125 -13.77 7.52 -2.32
C SER A 125 -13.26 8.92 -1.90
N GLN A 126 -12.63 9.03 -0.72
CA GLN A 126 -12.20 10.30 -0.16
C GLN A 126 -10.89 10.80 -0.79
N ALA A 127 -10.89 12.00 -1.37
CA ALA A 127 -9.67 12.64 -1.87
C ALA A 127 -8.88 13.34 -0.75
N GLY A 128 -7.55 13.23 -0.74
CA GLY A 128 -6.68 14.20 -0.03
C GLY A 128 -6.02 13.75 1.28
N SER A 129 -5.46 12.55 1.35
CA SER A 129 -4.79 12.05 2.57
C SER A 129 -3.84 10.89 2.28
N GLN A 130 -2.84 10.72 3.15
CA GLN A 130 -1.88 9.61 3.06
C GLN A 130 -2.29 8.53 4.06
N PHE A 131 -2.69 7.37 3.53
CA PHE A 131 -2.89 6.13 4.27
C PHE A 131 -1.62 5.29 4.22
N TYR A 132 -1.34 4.55 5.30
CA TYR A 132 -0.25 3.59 5.39
C TYR A 132 -0.75 2.29 6.00
N LEU A 133 -0.70 1.21 5.23
CA LEU A 133 -1.00 -0.12 5.73
C LEU A 133 0.26 -0.76 6.29
N ASN A 134 0.24 -1.09 7.58
CA ASN A 134 1.34 -1.78 8.23
C ASN A 134 1.25 -3.28 7.92
N THR A 135 1.74 -3.64 6.73
CA THR A 135 1.88 -5.02 6.26
C THR A 135 3.34 -5.37 6.08
N LYS A 136 3.63 -6.67 6.17
CA LYS A 136 4.93 -7.23 5.83
C LYS A 136 4.83 -8.05 4.58
N VAL A 137 5.88 -8.04 3.77
CA VAL A 137 6.00 -8.97 2.66
C VAL A 137 6.10 -10.38 3.23
N ILE A 138 5.18 -11.25 2.83
CA ILE A 138 5.14 -12.67 3.23
C ILE A 138 5.50 -13.60 2.06
N GLY A 139 5.57 -13.06 0.84
CA GLY A 139 6.09 -13.74 -0.34
C GLY A 139 6.30 -12.77 -1.48
N GLN A 140 7.40 -12.95 -2.21
CA GLN A 140 7.75 -12.15 -3.39
C GLN A 140 8.23 -13.09 -4.48
N ASN A 141 7.75 -12.89 -5.70
CA ASN A 141 8.02 -13.75 -6.86
C ASN A 141 7.71 -15.24 -6.60
N THR A 142 6.72 -15.49 -5.73
CA THR A 142 6.18 -16.82 -5.46
C THR A 142 4.69 -16.81 -5.75
N LYS A 143 4.16 -17.96 -6.21
CA LYS A 143 2.73 -18.15 -6.45
C LYS A 143 2.01 -18.74 -5.25
N VAL A 144 2.74 -19.18 -4.22
CA VAL A 144 2.17 -19.81 -3.02
C VAL A 144 2.83 -19.19 -1.80
N VAL A 145 2.02 -18.83 -0.81
CA VAL A 145 2.49 -18.40 0.50
C VAL A 145 1.74 -19.12 1.62
N PRO A 146 2.45 -19.60 2.66
CA PRO A 146 1.81 -20.14 3.84
C PRO A 146 1.18 -19.03 4.69
N LEU A 147 0.04 -19.34 5.29
CA LEU A 147 -0.70 -18.49 6.21
C LEU A 147 -0.79 -19.19 7.57
N PRO A 148 0.29 -19.19 8.37
CA PRO A 148 0.26 -19.82 9.69
C PRO A 148 -0.83 -19.19 10.56
N GLY A 149 -1.63 -20.04 11.21
CA GLY A 149 -2.77 -19.62 12.01
C GLY A 149 -4.00 -19.15 11.23
N GLY A 150 -4.02 -19.35 9.90
CA GLY A 150 -5.16 -19.00 9.07
C GLY A 150 -5.26 -17.52 8.76
N LEU A 151 -6.38 -17.11 8.14
CA LEU A 151 -6.75 -15.69 8.02
C LEU A 151 -7.39 -15.20 9.33
N ILE A 152 -7.08 -13.96 9.71
CA ILE A 152 -7.51 -13.36 10.98
C ILE A 152 -8.37 -12.14 10.70
N VAL A 153 -9.50 -12.04 11.40
CA VAL A 153 -10.41 -10.89 11.29
C VAL A 153 -9.67 -9.57 11.54
N GLY A 154 -9.93 -8.58 10.70
CA GLY A 154 -9.31 -7.25 10.75
C GLY A 154 -7.86 -7.22 10.23
N GLN A 155 -7.31 -8.34 9.75
CA GLN A 155 -6.05 -8.35 9.00
C GLN A 155 -6.34 -8.16 7.50
N PRO A 156 -5.68 -7.20 6.85
CA PRO A 156 -5.70 -7.12 5.40
C PRO A 156 -4.75 -8.15 4.79
N LEU A 157 -5.12 -8.69 3.64
CA LEU A 157 -4.19 -9.38 2.75
C LEU A 157 -4.13 -8.61 1.44
N LEU A 158 -2.92 -8.15 1.08
CA LEU A 158 -2.67 -7.42 -0.16
C LEU A 158 -1.86 -8.31 -1.10
N ILE A 159 -2.39 -8.56 -2.29
CA ILE A 159 -1.72 -9.32 -3.33
C ILE A 159 -1.62 -8.43 -4.57
N SER A 160 -0.40 -8.17 -5.02
CA SER A 160 -0.15 -7.47 -6.28
C SER A 160 0.41 -8.44 -7.31
N PHE A 161 -0.18 -8.48 -8.50
CA PHE A 161 0.26 -9.37 -9.58
C PHE A 161 -0.08 -8.82 -10.96
N THR A 162 0.53 -9.37 -12.01
CA THR A 162 0.27 -8.99 -13.41
C THR A 162 -0.64 -10.01 -14.10
N LEU A 163 -1.65 -9.55 -14.83
CA LEU A 163 -2.57 -10.40 -15.57
C LEU A 163 -1.97 -10.83 -16.90
N HIS A 164 -1.31 -12.00 -16.98
CA HIS A 164 -0.69 -12.48 -18.22
C HIS A 164 -1.48 -13.57 -18.97
N ASP A 165 -2.58 -14.06 -18.38
CA ASP A 165 -3.40 -15.11 -18.95
C ASP A 165 -4.87 -14.65 -19.09
N THR A 166 -5.60 -15.34 -19.96
CA THR A 166 -7.06 -15.25 -20.13
C THR A 166 -7.85 -15.73 -18.90
N ARG A 167 -7.21 -16.50 -18.03
CA ARG A 167 -7.76 -16.94 -16.74
C ARG A 167 -6.69 -16.84 -15.65
N VAL A 168 -6.96 -16.07 -14.61
CA VAL A 168 -6.05 -15.91 -13.47
C VAL A 168 -6.83 -16.09 -12.19
N SER A 169 -6.43 -17.05 -11.36
CA SER A 169 -7.18 -17.48 -10.18
C SER A 169 -6.36 -17.27 -8.93
N LEU A 170 -6.82 -16.37 -8.05
CA LEU A 170 -6.31 -16.22 -6.70
C LEU A 170 -7.24 -16.97 -5.76
N TYR A 171 -6.71 -17.84 -4.91
CA TYR A 171 -7.53 -18.53 -3.93
C TYR A 171 -6.81 -18.80 -2.62
N PHE A 172 -7.61 -18.95 -1.56
CA PHE A 172 -7.14 -19.47 -0.29
C PHE A 172 -7.43 -20.96 -0.20
N GLN A 173 -6.53 -21.72 0.40
CA GLN A 173 -6.71 -23.16 0.56
C GLN A 173 -6.53 -23.60 2.01
N THR A 174 -7.37 -24.51 2.45
CA THR A 174 -7.26 -25.17 3.75
C THR A 174 -6.32 -26.38 3.67
N SER A 175 -5.89 -26.89 4.82
CA SER A 175 -5.13 -28.15 4.89
C SER A 175 -5.93 -29.37 4.41
N ALA A 176 -7.26 -29.29 4.39
CA ALA A 176 -8.14 -30.34 3.89
C ALA A 176 -8.36 -30.26 2.36
N GLY A 177 -7.84 -29.22 1.70
CA GLY A 177 -7.96 -29.00 0.26
C GLY A 177 -9.13 -28.10 -0.15
N ASP A 178 -10.03 -27.74 0.77
CA ASP A 178 -11.13 -26.79 0.53
C ASP A 178 -10.61 -25.40 0.19
N ILE A 179 -11.41 -24.65 -0.58
CA ILE A 179 -11.12 -23.28 -1.02
C ILE A 179 -12.18 -22.34 -0.42
N PRO A 180 -11.88 -21.64 0.71
CA PRO A 180 -12.82 -20.72 1.34
C PRO A 180 -13.19 -19.50 0.49
N LEU A 181 -12.29 -19.11 -0.42
CA LEU A 181 -12.50 -18.01 -1.35
C LEU A 181 -11.64 -18.24 -2.59
N LEU A 182 -12.30 -18.28 -3.74
CA LEU A 182 -11.72 -18.13 -5.07
C LEU A 182 -12.08 -16.73 -5.59
N VAL A 183 -11.10 -16.03 -6.16
CA VAL A 183 -11.28 -14.82 -6.96
C VAL A 183 -10.60 -15.04 -8.30
N GLU A 184 -11.39 -15.15 -9.36
CA GLU A 184 -10.92 -15.53 -10.68
C GLU A 184 -11.22 -14.44 -11.72
N PHE A 185 -10.17 -13.92 -12.34
CA PHE A 185 -10.30 -13.05 -13.50
C PHE A 185 -10.52 -13.91 -14.73
N ARG A 186 -11.66 -13.76 -15.37
CA ARG A 186 -12.04 -14.52 -16.57
C ARG A 186 -12.26 -13.56 -17.74
N PHE A 187 -11.24 -13.44 -18.59
CA PHE A 187 -11.25 -12.51 -19.71
C PHE A 187 -12.18 -12.95 -20.85
N THR A 188 -12.47 -14.25 -20.98
CA THR A 188 -13.42 -14.76 -21.98
C THR A 188 -14.83 -14.23 -21.73
N ASP A 189 -15.20 -14.09 -20.46
CA ASP A 189 -16.54 -13.71 -20.01
C ASP A 189 -16.58 -12.23 -19.59
N ASN A 190 -15.42 -11.55 -19.61
CA ASN A 190 -15.22 -10.20 -19.08
C ASN A 190 -15.83 -10.03 -17.68
N THR A 191 -15.44 -10.91 -16.75
CA THR A 191 -15.96 -10.87 -15.38
C THR A 191 -14.93 -11.35 -14.36
N VAL A 192 -15.17 -11.00 -13.09
CA VAL A 192 -14.46 -11.59 -11.95
C VAL A 192 -15.42 -12.54 -11.24
N VAL A 193 -15.03 -13.81 -11.16
CA VAL A 193 -15.84 -14.87 -10.55
C VAL A 193 -15.39 -15.12 -9.11
N PHE A 194 -16.37 -15.25 -8.22
CA PHE A 194 -16.16 -15.65 -6.84
C PHE A 194 -16.80 -17.01 -6.60
N ASN A 195 -16.12 -17.90 -5.87
CA ASN A 195 -16.69 -19.18 -5.50
C ASN A 195 -16.00 -19.77 -4.25
N THR A 196 -16.57 -20.84 -3.72
CA THR A 196 -16.04 -21.66 -2.64
C THR A 196 -16.04 -23.12 -3.09
N LEU A 197 -14.93 -23.82 -2.83
CA LEU A 197 -14.90 -25.28 -2.85
C LEU A 197 -15.00 -25.77 -1.40
N ASN A 198 -16.06 -26.50 -1.06
CA ASN A 198 -16.24 -27.03 0.28
C ASN A 198 -16.61 -28.51 0.20
N SER A 199 -15.88 -29.35 0.92
CA SER A 199 -16.07 -30.80 0.94
C SER A 199 -16.07 -31.42 -0.46
N GLY A 200 -15.14 -30.95 -1.31
CA GLY A 200 -14.96 -31.45 -2.68
C GLY A 200 -16.00 -30.99 -3.70
N SER A 201 -16.92 -30.10 -3.34
CA SER A 201 -17.96 -29.58 -4.25
C SER A 201 -17.87 -28.07 -4.39
N TRP A 202 -17.94 -27.57 -5.63
CA TRP A 202 -18.03 -26.14 -5.90
C TRP A 202 -19.43 -25.63 -5.57
N GLY A 203 -19.48 -24.45 -4.96
CA GLY A 203 -20.71 -23.70 -4.81
C GLY A 203 -21.21 -23.09 -6.12
N ALA A 204 -22.32 -22.36 -6.05
CA ALA A 204 -22.77 -21.52 -7.15
C ALA A 204 -21.75 -20.39 -7.40
N GLU A 205 -21.39 -20.17 -8.66
CA GLU A 205 -20.54 -19.04 -9.04
C GLU A 205 -21.25 -17.72 -8.72
N ASP A 206 -20.50 -16.78 -8.14
CA ASP A 206 -21.01 -15.46 -7.81
C ASP A 206 -20.20 -14.39 -8.56
N LEU A 207 -20.78 -13.86 -9.63
CA LEU A 207 -20.11 -12.93 -10.55
C LEU A 207 -20.01 -11.52 -9.99
N SER A 208 -18.92 -10.81 -10.26
CA SER A 208 -18.81 -9.40 -9.89
C SER A 208 -19.85 -8.56 -10.64
N THR A 209 -20.51 -7.64 -9.95
CA THR A 209 -21.39 -6.64 -10.57
C THR A 209 -20.62 -5.42 -11.07
N ALA A 210 -19.36 -5.26 -10.65
CA ALA A 210 -18.49 -4.20 -11.12
C ALA A 210 -18.13 -4.42 -12.60
N PRO A 211 -18.07 -3.36 -13.43
CA PRO A 211 -17.67 -3.52 -14.82
C PRO A 211 -16.21 -3.99 -14.93
N PHE A 212 -15.96 -4.87 -15.91
CA PHE A 212 -14.63 -5.44 -16.13
C PHE A 212 -13.79 -4.54 -17.04
N PHE A 213 -12.79 -3.89 -16.45
CA PHE A 213 -11.89 -2.95 -17.16
C PHE A 213 -10.43 -3.42 -17.17
N TYR A 214 -10.19 -4.72 -16.97
CA TYR A 214 -8.84 -5.28 -16.89
C TYR A 214 -8.32 -5.70 -18.27
N GLN A 215 -7.00 -5.63 -18.45
CA GLN A 215 -6.32 -5.98 -19.70
C GLN A 215 -5.16 -6.93 -19.42
N ILE A 216 -4.86 -7.79 -20.39
CA ILE A 216 -3.65 -8.63 -20.33
C ILE A 216 -2.41 -7.70 -20.32
N GLY A 217 -1.44 -7.99 -19.47
CA GLY A 217 -0.27 -7.18 -19.17
C GLY A 217 -0.47 -6.14 -18.06
N MET A 218 -1.69 -5.96 -17.57
CA MET A 218 -1.99 -4.99 -16.51
C MET A 218 -1.57 -5.53 -15.14
N GLN A 219 -0.87 -4.69 -14.36
CA GLN A 219 -0.66 -4.95 -12.95
C GLN A 219 -1.93 -4.61 -12.16
N VAL A 220 -2.34 -5.53 -11.30
CA VAL A 220 -3.48 -5.39 -10.41
C VAL A 220 -3.07 -5.56 -8.96
N SER A 221 -3.80 -4.90 -8.07
CA SER A 221 -3.67 -5.05 -6.63
C SER A 221 -5.02 -5.48 -6.06
N LEU A 222 -5.06 -6.66 -5.46
CA LEU A 222 -6.22 -7.20 -4.75
C LEU A 222 -6.01 -7.02 -3.25
N LEU A 223 -6.93 -6.31 -2.60
CA LEU A 223 -7.03 -6.22 -1.15
C LEU A 223 -8.21 -7.08 -0.71
N CYS A 224 -7.93 -8.04 0.17
CA CYS A 224 -8.93 -8.82 0.88
C CYS A 224 -8.94 -8.40 2.35
N LEU A 225 -10.05 -7.84 2.82
CA LEU A 225 -10.28 -7.54 4.23
C LEU A 225 -11.13 -8.66 4.84
N VAL A 226 -10.66 -9.24 5.94
CA VAL A 226 -11.35 -10.35 6.62
C VAL A 226 -12.26 -9.80 7.69
N HIS A 227 -13.58 -9.95 7.50
CA HIS A 227 -14.59 -9.56 8.48
C HIS A 227 -15.06 -10.80 9.28
N PRO A 228 -15.80 -10.62 10.38
CA PRO A 228 -16.38 -11.74 11.11
C PRO A 228 -17.32 -12.62 10.26
N SER A 229 -18.02 -12.05 9.29
CA SER A 229 -19.06 -12.75 8.50
C SER A 229 -18.78 -12.86 7.01
N HIS A 230 -17.81 -12.12 6.48
CA HIS A 230 -17.51 -12.06 5.04
C HIS A 230 -16.07 -11.63 4.76
N TYR A 231 -15.70 -11.63 3.49
CA TYR A 231 -14.55 -10.91 2.95
C TYR A 231 -15.03 -9.69 2.19
N ASP A 232 -14.40 -8.54 2.41
CA ASP A 232 -14.49 -7.43 1.48
C ASP A 232 -13.32 -7.48 0.51
N VAL A 233 -13.64 -7.51 -0.78
CA VAL A 233 -12.64 -7.63 -1.85
C VAL A 233 -12.63 -6.36 -2.68
N TYR A 234 -11.45 -5.76 -2.76
CA TYR A 234 -11.17 -4.61 -3.60
C TYR A 234 -10.14 -4.98 -4.64
N ILE A 235 -10.35 -4.55 -5.88
CA ILE A 235 -9.37 -4.69 -6.96
C ILE A 235 -9.05 -3.30 -7.48
N ASN A 236 -7.78 -2.92 -7.44
CA ASN A 236 -7.31 -1.58 -7.80
C ASN A 236 -8.08 -0.46 -7.07
N ARG A 237 -8.39 -0.70 -5.79
CA ARG A 237 -9.15 0.21 -4.90
C ARG A 237 -10.63 0.37 -5.25
N LEU A 238 -11.12 -0.33 -6.27
CA LEU A 238 -12.56 -0.42 -6.52
C LEU A 238 -13.13 -1.53 -5.64
N PHE A 239 -14.17 -1.23 -4.87
CA PHE A 239 -14.92 -2.26 -4.16
C PHE A 239 -15.61 -3.17 -5.17
N ILE A 240 -15.34 -4.47 -5.08
CA ILE A 240 -15.85 -5.46 -6.04
C ILE A 240 -16.99 -6.26 -5.42
N LYS A 241 -16.79 -6.73 -4.18
CA LYS A 241 -17.74 -7.64 -3.55
C LYS A 241 -17.54 -7.77 -2.04
N GLN A 242 -18.67 -7.93 -1.35
CA GLN A 242 -18.78 -8.54 -0.03
C GLN A 242 -19.11 -10.03 -0.22
N TYR A 243 -18.19 -10.94 0.10
CA TYR A 243 -18.34 -12.38 -0.09
C TYR A 243 -18.49 -13.10 1.25
N ALA A 244 -19.67 -13.68 1.53
CA ALA A 244 -19.96 -14.31 2.82
C ALA A 244 -19.09 -15.55 3.10
N HIS A 245 -18.72 -15.75 4.36
CA HIS A 245 -17.97 -16.94 4.77
C HIS A 245 -18.84 -18.20 4.68
N ILE A 246 -18.40 -19.17 3.88
CA ILE A 246 -18.94 -20.54 3.90
C ILE A 246 -18.02 -21.44 4.72
N VAL A 247 -16.71 -21.31 4.50
CA VAL A 247 -15.66 -21.98 5.29
C VAL A 247 -15.01 -20.94 6.21
N PRO A 248 -14.74 -21.25 7.50
CA PRO A 248 -14.13 -20.29 8.41
C PRO A 248 -12.77 -19.77 7.90
N PRO A 249 -12.53 -18.44 7.90
CA PRO A 249 -11.28 -17.87 7.39
C PRO A 249 -10.03 -18.38 8.14
N SER A 250 -10.17 -18.74 9.41
CA SER A 250 -9.08 -19.30 10.21
C SER A 250 -8.59 -20.67 9.73
N GLN A 251 -9.32 -21.35 8.83
CA GLN A 251 -8.90 -22.62 8.24
C GLN A 251 -8.06 -22.42 6.97
N ALA A 252 -8.01 -21.22 6.40
CA ALA A 252 -7.23 -20.91 5.20
C ALA A 252 -5.72 -20.85 5.51
N THR A 253 -5.01 -21.96 5.32
CA THR A 253 -3.59 -22.11 5.66
C THR A 253 -2.64 -21.70 4.55
N GLU A 254 -3.13 -21.48 3.33
CA GLU A 254 -2.31 -21.06 2.18
C GLU A 254 -3.05 -20.05 1.31
N ALA A 255 -2.31 -19.13 0.67
CA ALA A 255 -2.79 -18.34 -0.45
C ALA A 255 -2.04 -18.74 -1.72
N LYS A 256 -2.76 -18.91 -2.82
CA LYS A 256 -2.22 -19.38 -4.10
C LYS A 256 -2.70 -18.50 -5.24
N LEU A 257 -1.78 -18.15 -6.12
CA LEU A 257 -2.05 -17.54 -7.41
C LEU A 257 -1.77 -18.56 -8.51
N ASP A 258 -2.83 -19.07 -9.11
CA ASP A 258 -2.75 -19.89 -10.31
C ASP A 258 -2.81 -18.98 -11.54
N ALA A 259 -1.65 -18.81 -12.17
CA ALA A 259 -1.38 -17.89 -13.28
C ALA A 259 -0.13 -18.36 -14.04
N ASP A 260 0.17 -17.74 -15.19
CA ASP A 260 1.40 -17.99 -15.92
C ASP A 260 2.67 -17.63 -15.10
N THR A 261 3.77 -18.32 -15.38
CA THR A 261 5.13 -18.18 -14.84
C THR A 261 5.74 -16.79 -14.98
N SER A 262 5.29 -15.98 -15.95
CA SER A 262 5.72 -14.60 -16.16
C SER A 262 5.19 -13.60 -15.12
N THR A 263 4.30 -14.04 -14.22
CA THR A 263 3.63 -13.18 -13.25
C THR A 263 4.55 -12.79 -12.09
N ILE A 264 4.82 -11.48 -11.95
CA ILE A 264 5.43 -10.92 -10.73
C ILE A 264 4.35 -10.91 -9.66
N VAL A 265 4.64 -11.45 -8.47
CA VAL A 265 3.67 -11.53 -7.37
C VAL A 265 4.27 -10.99 -6.08
N LEU A 266 3.50 -10.21 -5.34
CA LEU A 266 3.83 -9.74 -4.01
C LEU A 266 2.65 -9.99 -3.08
N PHE A 267 2.86 -10.83 -2.06
CA PHE A 267 1.91 -11.05 -0.97
C PHE A 267 2.32 -10.27 0.26
N ARG A 268 1.37 -9.59 0.89
CA ARG A 268 1.59 -8.83 2.12
C ARG A 268 0.46 -9.05 3.11
N ARG A 269 0.82 -9.17 4.39
CA ARG A 269 -0.09 -9.40 5.53
C ARG A 269 0.36 -8.60 6.75
#